data_AF-A0A970XHZ0-F1
#
_entry.id   AF-A0A970XHZ0-F1
#
_cell.length_a   1.000
_cell.length_b   1.000
_cell.length_c   1.000
_cell.angle_alpha   90.00
_cell.angle_beta   90.00
_cell.angle_gamma   90.00
#
_symmetry.space_group_name_H-M   'P 1'
#
loop_
_entity.id
_entity.type
_entity.pdbx_description
1 polymer ?
#
loop_
_entity_poly.entity_id
_entity_poly.type
_entity_poly.pdbx_seq_one_letter_code
_entity_poly.pdbx_strand_id
1 'polypeptide(L)'
;MPDMSNVDSDKILSAVGQLDGITDSIQGCVGKIADSVETLDKGWVSSVKAEFMTRYQRDWEAMQEMLAQYREISAQLREAAQDFDKTESELLSRVSALG
;
A
#
# COMPACT_ATOMS: atom_id res chain seq x y z
N MET A 1 -16.95 -29.59 1.80
CA MET A 1 -16.83 -29.53 0.33
C MET A 1 -15.39 -29.14 0.02
N PRO A 2 -14.75 -29.70 -1.02
CA PRO A 2 -13.42 -29.28 -1.40
C PRO A 2 -13.47 -27.84 -1.91
N ASP A 3 -12.54 -27.03 -1.42
CA ASP A 3 -12.26 -25.68 -1.91
C ASP A 3 -12.08 -25.74 -3.43
N MET A 4 -13.00 -25.10 -4.17
CA MET A 4 -12.98 -25.10 -5.64
C MET A 4 -12.09 -23.98 -6.19
N SER A 5 -11.54 -23.14 -5.32
CA SER A 5 -10.65 -22.04 -5.67
C SER A 5 -9.20 -22.38 -5.31
N ASN A 6 -8.29 -22.13 -6.24
CA ASN A 6 -6.85 -22.07 -5.96
C ASN A 6 -6.42 -20.69 -5.44
N VAL A 7 -7.38 -19.76 -5.29
CA VAL A 7 -7.21 -18.43 -4.71
C VAL A 7 -7.87 -18.40 -3.35
N ASP A 8 -7.07 -18.13 -2.32
CA ASP A 8 -7.48 -18.04 -0.93
C ASP A 8 -7.64 -16.56 -0.56
N SER A 9 -8.89 -16.09 -0.56
CA SER A 9 -9.25 -14.69 -0.26
C SER A 9 -8.77 -14.27 1.13
N ASP A 10 -8.80 -15.17 2.11
CA ASP A 10 -8.29 -14.90 3.46
C ASP A 10 -6.79 -14.62 3.45
N LYS A 11 -6.01 -15.38 2.65
CA LYS A 11 -4.59 -15.08 2.44
C LYS A 11 -4.36 -13.74 1.74
N ILE A 12 -5.19 -13.38 0.76
CA ILE A 12 -5.08 -12.07 0.08
C ILE A 12 -5.37 -10.94 1.08
N LEU A 13 -6.45 -11.05 1.87
CA LEU A 13 -6.81 -10.04 2.87
C LEU A 13 -5.76 -9.91 3.97
N SER A 14 -5.16 -11.03 4.40
CA SER A 14 -4.04 -11.03 5.35
C SER A 14 -2.81 -10.30 4.78
N ALA A 15 -2.43 -10.60 3.53
CA ALA A 15 -1.33 -9.92 2.85
C ALA A 15 -1.60 -8.41 2.67
N VAL A 16 -2.83 -8.02 2.36
CA VAL A 16 -3.24 -6.62 2.31
C VAL A 16 -3.07 -5.94 3.66
N GLY A 17 -3.52 -6.57 4.76
CA GLY A 17 -3.34 -6.04 6.10
C GLY A 17 -1.86 -5.79 6.44
N GLN A 18 -0.97 -6.70 6.01
CA GLN A 18 0.47 -6.52 6.16
C GLN A 18 1.01 -5.37 5.30
N LEU A 19 0.57 -5.27 4.03
CA LEU A 19 0.96 -4.19 3.12
C LEU A 19 0.56 -2.81 3.66
N ASP A 20 -0.65 -2.69 4.20
CA ASP A 20 -1.13 -1.45 4.82
C ASP A 20 -0.27 -1.07 6.03
N GLY A 21 0.03 -2.03 6.91
CA GLY A 21 0.89 -1.78 8.08
C GLY A 21 2.31 -1.34 7.71
N ILE A 22 2.88 -1.92 6.64
CA ILE A 22 4.17 -1.49 6.08
C ILE A 22 4.06 -0.09 5.50
N THR A 23 3.01 0.21 4.74
CA THR A 23 2.77 1.52 4.12
C THR A 23 2.66 2.62 5.18
N ASP A 24 1.92 2.38 6.26
CA ASP A 24 1.80 3.32 7.38
C ASP A 24 3.15 3.53 8.09
N SER A 25 3.94 2.46 8.25
CA SER A 25 5.28 2.55 8.84
C SER A 25 6.22 3.39 7.97
N ILE A 26 6.19 3.21 6.64
CA ILE A 26 6.98 4.02 5.70
C ILE A 26 6.52 5.48 5.77
N GLN A 27 5.21 5.75 5.76
CA GLN A 27 4.70 7.11 5.87
C GLN A 27 5.17 7.80 7.16
N GLY A 28 5.16 7.07 8.29
CA GLY A 28 5.68 7.59 9.56
C GLY A 28 7.18 7.93 9.49
N CYS A 29 7.99 7.09 8.85
CA CYS A 29 9.42 7.37 8.63
C CYS A 29 9.63 8.58 7.72
N VAL A 30 8.87 8.67 6.62
CA VAL A 30 8.89 9.80 5.68
C VAL A 30 8.57 11.10 6.41
N GLY A 31 7.53 11.13 7.25
CA GLY A 31 7.20 12.29 8.08
C GLY A 31 8.35 12.73 9.00
N LYS A 32 8.99 11.79 9.71
CA LYS A 32 10.15 12.09 10.56
C LYS A 32 11.33 12.68 9.78
N ILE A 33 11.55 12.22 8.54
CA ILE A 33 12.59 12.78 7.67
C ILE A 33 12.23 14.22 7.30
N ALA A 34 10.97 14.51 6.96
CA ALA A 34 10.53 15.87 6.68
C ALA A 34 10.76 16.81 7.87
N ASP A 35 10.36 16.40 9.08
CA ASP A 35 10.59 17.19 10.29
C ASP A 35 12.10 17.46 10.53
N SER A 36 12.93 16.46 10.26
CA SER A 36 14.39 16.55 10.42
C SER A 36 15.00 17.51 9.39
N VAL A 37 14.54 17.45 8.14
CA VAL A 37 15.00 18.35 7.07
C VAL A 37 14.52 19.78 7.31
N GLU A 38 13.29 19.98 7.77
CA GLU A 38 12.79 21.31 8.14
C GLU A 38 13.62 21.91 9.30
N THR A 39 13.95 21.09 10.29
CA THR A 39 14.80 21.50 11.41
C THR A 39 16.22 21.87 10.94
N LEU A 40 16.79 21.07 10.03
CA LEU A 40 18.08 21.35 9.42
C LEU A 40 18.03 22.68 8.63
N ASP A 41 17.00 22.88 7.82
CA ASP A 41 16.85 24.04 6.93
C ASP A 41 16.90 25.38 7.68
N LYS A 42 16.25 25.47 8.85
CA LYS A 42 16.11 26.69 9.67
C LYS A 42 17.44 27.35 10.08
N GLY A 43 18.51 26.58 10.22
CA GLY A 43 19.83 27.09 10.62
C GLY A 43 20.94 26.82 9.60
N TRP A 44 20.64 26.10 8.53
CA TRP A 44 21.67 25.65 7.60
C TRP A 44 22.08 26.77 6.64
N VAL A 45 23.35 27.18 6.74
CA VAL A 45 24.02 28.08 5.81
C VAL A 45 25.21 27.36 5.20
N SER A 46 25.10 26.99 3.93
CA SER A 46 26.15 26.31 3.19
C SER A 46 25.92 26.43 1.68
N SER A 47 26.99 26.35 0.89
CA SER A 47 26.92 26.33 -0.57
C SER A 47 26.21 25.11 -1.14
N VAL A 48 26.18 23.99 -0.41
CA VAL A 48 25.56 22.73 -0.87
C VAL A 48 24.07 22.63 -0.56
N LYS A 49 23.53 23.56 0.25
CA LYS A 49 22.14 23.52 0.73
C LYS A 49 21.12 23.44 -0.40
N ALA A 50 21.26 24.30 -1.40
CA ALA A 50 20.31 24.36 -2.52
C ALA A 50 20.26 23.05 -3.32
N GLU A 51 21.41 22.44 -3.55
CA GLU A 51 21.51 21.15 -4.24
C GLU A 51 20.89 20.02 -3.41
N PHE A 52 21.17 19.98 -2.10
CA PHE A 52 20.55 19.03 -1.19
C PHE A 52 19.03 19.17 -1.18
N MET A 53 18.49 20.38 -1.01
CA MET A 53 17.04 20.59 -0.93
C MET A 53 16.35 20.21 -2.24
N THR A 54 16.99 20.45 -3.39
CA THR A 54 16.46 20.02 -4.69
C THR A 54 16.40 18.50 -4.81
N ARG A 55 17.43 17.79 -4.33
CA ARG A 55 17.44 16.31 -4.33
C ARG A 55 16.40 15.76 -3.37
N TYR A 56 16.39 16.28 -2.14
CA TYR A 56 15.42 15.92 -1.12
C TYR A 56 13.98 16.09 -1.62
N GLN A 57 13.66 17.19 -2.29
CA GLN A 57 12.32 17.41 -2.85
C GLN A 57 11.92 16.32 -3.85
N ARG A 58 12.83 15.90 -4.73
CA ARG A 58 12.57 14.83 -5.70
C ARG A 58 12.39 13.47 -5.01
N ASP A 59 13.23 13.19 -4.02
CA ASP A 59 13.14 11.95 -3.24
C ASP A 59 11.83 11.92 -2.44
N TRP A 60 11.41 13.05 -1.89
CA TRP A 60 10.13 13.20 -1.21
C TRP A 60 8.96 12.92 -2.16
N GLU A 61 8.95 13.52 -3.34
CA GLU A 61 7.90 13.31 -4.34
C GLU A 61 7.83 11.83 -4.77
N ALA A 62 8.98 11.20 -5.04
CA ALA A 62 9.05 9.78 -5.39
C ALA A 62 8.53 8.88 -4.25
N MET A 63 8.84 9.21 -2.99
CA MET A 63 8.33 8.46 -1.83
C MET A 63 6.81 8.63 -1.66
N GLN A 64 6.26 9.81 -1.93
CA GLN A 64 4.81 10.02 -1.90
C GLN A 64 4.11 9.24 -3.02
N GLU A 65 4.70 9.20 -4.22
CA GLU A 65 4.18 8.41 -5.34
C GLU A 65 4.20 6.91 -5.01
N MET A 66 5.30 6.40 -4.46
CA MET A 66 5.41 5.00 -4.03
C MET A 66 4.36 4.64 -2.97
N LEU A 67 4.14 5.51 -1.98
CA LEU A 67 3.09 5.30 -0.96
C LEU A 67 1.69 5.28 -1.57
N ALA A 68 1.42 6.12 -2.57
CA ALA A 68 0.15 6.12 -3.29
C ALA A 68 -0.05 4.80 -4.06
N GLN A 69 0.99 4.32 -4.75
CA GLN A 69 0.95 3.05 -5.47
C GLN A 69 0.70 1.85 -4.54
N TYR A 70 1.33 1.81 -3.36
CA TYR A 70 1.07 0.72 -2.41
C TYR A 70 -0.37 0.70 -1.90
N ARG A 71 -0.97 1.87 -1.68
CA ARG A 71 -2.39 1.97 -1.32
C ARG A 71 -3.30 1.52 -2.45
N GLU A 72 -2.95 1.84 -3.68
CA GLU A 72 -3.69 1.40 -4.86
C GLU A 72 -3.64 -0.13 -4.99
N ILE A 73 -2.45 -0.73 -4.86
CA ILE A 73 -2.28 -2.20 -4.87
C ILE A 73 -3.10 -2.84 -3.75
N SER A 74 -3.05 -2.28 -2.54
CA SER A 74 -3.85 -2.74 -1.40
C SER A 74 -5.36 -2.73 -1.71
N ALA A 75 -5.85 -1.66 -2.34
CA ALA A 75 -7.24 -1.54 -2.74
C ALA A 75 -7.63 -2.56 -3.81
N GLN A 76 -6.81 -2.71 -4.86
CA GLN A 76 -7.04 -3.68 -5.94
C GLN A 76 -7.05 -5.13 -5.42
N LEU A 77 -6.16 -5.46 -4.47
CA LEU A 77 -6.12 -6.78 -3.86
C LEU A 77 -7.35 -7.06 -2.99
N ARG A 78 -7.87 -6.06 -2.28
CA ARG A 78 -9.15 -6.19 -1.54
C ARG A 78 -10.32 -6.43 -2.48
N GLU A 79 -10.40 -5.66 -3.55
CA GLU A 79 -11.45 -5.81 -4.56
C GLU A 79 -11.39 -7.22 -5.18
N ALA A 80 -10.20 -7.66 -5.58
CA ALA A 80 -10.01 -9.01 -6.12
C ALA A 80 -10.45 -10.10 -5.14
N ALA A 81 -10.08 -10.02 -3.86
CA ALA A 81 -10.52 -10.98 -2.84
C ALA A 81 -12.05 -11.02 -2.70
N GLN A 82 -12.70 -9.86 -2.67
CA GLN A 82 -14.16 -9.77 -2.60
C GLN A 82 -14.85 -10.35 -3.83
N ASP A 83 -14.29 -10.11 -5.02
CA ASP A 83 -14.80 -10.65 -6.28
C ASP A 83 -14.67 -12.17 -6.34
N PHE A 84 -13.59 -12.74 -5.81
CA PHE A 84 -13.43 -14.19 -5.69
C PHE A 84 -14.47 -14.80 -4.75
N ASP A 85 -14.64 -14.25 -3.54
CA ASP A 85 -15.64 -14.74 -2.57
C ASP A 85 -17.06 -14.69 -3.14
N LYS A 86 -17.40 -13.60 -3.84
CA LYS A 86 -18.69 -13.44 -4.50
C LYS A 86 -18.89 -14.48 -5.60
N THR A 87 -17.87 -14.68 -6.45
CA THR A 87 -17.92 -15.66 -7.54
C THR A 87 -18.09 -17.08 -7.00
N GLU A 88 -17.39 -17.43 -5.93
CA GLU A 88 -17.52 -18.72 -5.28
C GLU A 88 -18.93 -18.92 -4.69
N SER A 89 -19.47 -17.90 -4.01
CA SER A 89 -20.84 -17.92 -3.48
C SER A 89 -21.90 -18.10 -4.58
N GLU A 90 -21.75 -17.39 -5.71
CA GLU A 90 -22.63 -17.54 -6.86
C GLU A 90 -22.56 -18.95 -7.46
N LEU A 91 -21.35 -19.51 -7.63
CA LEU A 91 -21.16 -20.88 -8.12
C LEU A 91 -21.80 -21.91 -7.19
N LEU A 92 -21.56 -21.81 -5.88
CA LEU A 92 -22.16 -22.70 -4.87
C LEU A 92 -23.69 -22.63 -4.93
N SER A 93 -24.27 -21.43 -5.01
CA SER A 93 -25.73 -21.27 -5.11
C SER A 93 -26.31 -21.94 -6.36
N ARG A 94 -25.64 -21.82 -7.52
CA ARG A 94 -26.07 -22.42 -8.78
C ARG A 94 -25.93 -23.94 -8.76
N VAL A 95 -24.84 -24.47 -8.19
CA VAL A 95 -24.65 -25.91 -8.05
C VAL A 95 -25.70 -26.51 -7.10
N SER A 96 -25.98 -25.85 -5.97
CA SER A 96 -27.04 -26.27 -5.04
C SER A 96 -28.45 -26.21 -5.64
N ALA A 97 -28.70 -25.35 -6.62
CA ALA A 97 -29.98 -25.27 -7.32
C ALA A 97 -30.16 -26.35 -8.40
N LEU A 98 -29.09 -27.05 -8.80
CA LEU A 98 -29.08 -28.09 -9.83
C LEU A 98 -29.17 -29.52 -9.27
N GLY A 99 -29.04 -29.69 -7.95
CA GLY A 99 -29.17 -30.98 -7.24
C GLY A 99 -30.41 -31.00 -6.34
#